data_AF-A0A2E9Y4E4-F1
#
_entry.id   AF-A0A2E9Y4E4-F1
#
_cell.length_a   1.000
_cell.length_b   1.000
_cell.length_c   1.000
_cell.angle_alpha   90.00
_cell.angle_beta   90.00
_cell.angle_gamma   90.00
#
_symmetry.space_group_name_H-M   'P 1'
#
loop_
_entity.id
_entity.type
_entity.pdbx_description
1 polymer ?
#
loop_
_entity_poly.entity_id
_entity_poly.type
_entity_poly.pdbx_seq_one_letter_code
_entity_poly.pdbx_strand_id
1 'polypeptide(L)'
;MSIPYNLRRPIGIDYYADLDYFWAAKKNMHLAGYYCSPPSGMAPLLDHHLINSIKRFQEYNSLQVDGTMMPCGETERRIHRKGDVA
;
A
#
# COMPACT_ATOMS: atom_id res chain seq x y z
N MET A 1 1.06 -0.63 -15.27
CA MET A 1 2.12 0.35 -14.94
C MET A 1 2.24 0.47 -13.42
N SER A 2 3.01 -0.43 -12.79
CA SER A 2 3.49 -0.27 -11.41
C SER A 2 4.43 0.93 -11.33
N ILE A 3 4.27 1.81 -10.34
CA ILE A 3 5.33 2.76 -10.02
C ILE A 3 6.36 1.98 -9.20
N PRO A 4 7.63 1.82 -9.67
CA PRO A 4 8.65 1.12 -8.91
C PRO A 4 8.86 1.89 -7.61
N TYR A 5 8.42 1.29 -6.52
CA TYR A 5 8.50 1.88 -5.20
C TYR A 5 9.40 1.00 -4.34
N ASN A 6 10.54 1.53 -3.92
CA ASN A 6 11.43 0.89 -2.96
C ASN A 6 11.08 1.47 -1.58
N LEU A 7 10.29 0.74 -0.79
CA LEU A 7 10.08 1.05 0.62
C LEU A 7 11.44 1.10 1.29
N ARG A 8 11.87 2.29 1.73
CA ARG A 8 13.06 2.39 2.60
C ARG A 8 12.68 2.33 4.08
N ARG A 9 11.38 2.50 4.39
CA ARG A 9 10.82 2.45 5.74
C ARG A 9 9.49 1.70 5.75
N PRO A 10 9.13 1.01 6.84
CA PRO A 10 7.83 0.37 6.97
C PRO A 10 6.67 1.37 6.98
N ILE A 11 5.54 0.97 6.40
CA ILE A 11 4.26 1.68 6.46
C ILE A 11 3.31 0.84 7.32
N GLY A 12 2.76 1.39 8.38
CA GLY A 12 1.79 0.69 9.23
C GLY A 12 1.33 1.59 10.37
N ILE A 13 0.37 1.11 11.17
CA ILE A 13 -0.24 1.93 12.25
C ILE A 13 0.80 2.37 13.30
N ASP A 14 1.83 1.56 13.53
CA ASP A 14 2.91 1.82 14.47
C ASP A 14 4.16 2.41 13.80
N TYR A 15 4.13 2.66 12.49
CA TYR A 15 5.28 3.10 11.71
C TYR A 15 5.02 4.46 11.04
N TYR A 16 5.70 5.50 11.53
CA TYR A 16 5.72 6.81 10.90
C TYR A 16 6.62 6.77 9.66
N ALA A 17 6.03 6.56 8.49
CA ALA A 17 6.70 6.78 7.21
C ALA A 17 6.55 8.26 6.77
N ASP A 18 7.48 8.74 5.95
CA ASP A 18 7.39 10.05 5.32
C ASP A 18 6.18 10.14 4.37
N LEU A 19 5.65 11.36 4.15
CA LEU A 19 4.43 11.60 3.35
C LEU A 19 4.49 11.01 1.94
N ASP A 20 5.67 11.03 1.32
CA ASP A 20 5.92 10.45 -0.01
C ASP A 20 5.65 8.95 -0.05
N TYR A 21 5.91 8.24 1.05
CA TYR A 21 5.70 6.81 1.18
C TYR A 21 4.23 6.45 1.29
N PHE A 22 3.44 7.23 2.04
CA PHE A 22 1.99 7.06 2.08
C PHE A 22 1.36 7.35 0.71
N TRP A 23 1.83 8.38 0.02
CA TRP A 23 1.34 8.71 -1.32
C TRP A 23 1.62 7.62 -2.35
N ALA A 24 2.83 7.06 -2.34
CA ALA A 24 3.21 5.96 -3.22
C ALA A 24 2.39 4.69 -2.94
N ALA A 25 2.21 4.33 -1.66
CA ALA A 25 1.40 3.18 -1.26
C ALA A 25 -0.07 3.35 -1.68
N LYS A 26 -0.65 4.53 -1.48
CA LYS A 26 -2.01 4.85 -1.89
C LYS A 26 -2.20 4.75 -3.41
N LYS A 27 -1.28 5.30 -4.21
CA LYS A 27 -1.33 5.18 -5.67
C LYS A 27 -1.25 3.73 -6.13
N ASN A 28 -0.32 2.95 -5.57
CA ASN A 28 -0.17 1.55 -5.95
C ASN A 28 -1.39 0.70 -5.53
N MET A 29 -1.95 0.94 -4.35
CA MET A 29 -3.18 0.26 -3.92
C MET A 29 -4.39 0.68 -4.76
N HIS A 30 -4.45 1.93 -5.22
CA HIS A 30 -5.49 2.41 -6.11
C HIS A 30 -5.38 1.74 -7.49
N LEU A 31 -4.18 1.71 -8.07
CA LEU A 31 -3.90 1.01 -9.33
C LEU A 31 -4.18 -0.49 -9.25
N ALA A 32 -3.92 -1.11 -8.10
CA ALA A 32 -4.22 -2.52 -7.85
C ALA A 32 -5.73 -2.77 -7.61
N GLY A 33 -6.56 -1.73 -7.53
CA GLY A 33 -8.01 -1.83 -7.33
C GLY A 33 -8.45 -2.03 -5.87
N TYR A 34 -7.54 -1.90 -4.90
CA TYR A 34 -7.81 -2.13 -3.47
C TYR A 34 -7.98 -0.84 -2.66
N TYR A 35 -7.60 0.32 -3.20
CA TYR A 35 -7.82 1.63 -2.56
C TYR A 35 -8.95 2.42 -3.23
N CYS A 36 -10.05 2.58 -2.50
CA CYS A 36 -11.12 3.50 -2.85
C CYS A 36 -10.79 4.88 -2.28
N SER A 37 -10.54 5.85 -3.16
CA SER A 37 -10.37 7.25 -2.75
C SER A 37 -11.61 7.72 -1.98
N PRO A 38 -11.45 8.35 -0.81
CA PRO A 38 -12.58 8.93 -0.10
C PRO A 38 -13.17 10.10 -0.92
N PRO A 39 -14.43 10.50 -0.67
CA PRO A 39 -15.07 11.61 -1.37
C PRO A 39 -14.31 12.94 -1.27
N SER A 40 -13.52 13.11 -0.20
CA SER A 40 -12.64 14.27 0.04
C SER A 40 -11.35 14.27 -0.80
N GLY A 41 -11.10 13.22 -1.59
CA GLY A 41 -9.89 13.04 -2.38
C GLY A 41 -8.76 12.31 -1.65
N MET A 42 -7.79 11.81 -2.41
CA MET A 42 -6.62 11.13 -1.86
C MET A 42 -5.69 12.16 -1.20
N ALA A 43 -5.33 11.95 0.06
CA ALA A 43 -4.34 12.77 0.80
C ALA A 43 -3.05 11.96 1.07
N PRO A 44 -1.85 12.58 1.15
CA PRO A 44 -0.58 11.88 1.40
C PRO A 44 -0.34 11.51 2.87
N LEU A 45 -1.40 11.27 3.63
CA LEU A 45 -1.35 10.94 5.06
C LEU A 45 -1.68 9.47 5.29
N LEU A 46 -1.14 8.87 6.35
CA LEU A 46 -1.65 7.60 6.85
C LEU A 46 -3.10 7.79 7.30
N ASP A 47 -4.00 6.99 6.75
CA ASP A 47 -5.41 6.96 7.13
C ASP A 47 -5.89 5.53 7.31
N HIS A 48 -7.02 5.36 8.00
CA HIS A 48 -7.63 4.05 8.19
C HIS A 48 -8.00 3.40 6.85
N HIS A 49 -8.27 4.19 5.80
CA HIS A 49 -8.54 3.68 4.46
C HIS A 49 -7.33 2.96 3.87
N LEU A 50 -6.12 3.53 3.97
CA LEU A 50 -4.89 2.92 3.51
C LEU A 50 -4.58 1.63 4.28
N ILE A 51 -4.69 1.65 5.60
CA ILE A 51 -4.48 0.45 6.43
C ILE A 51 -5.47 -0.65 6.04
N ASN A 52 -6.75 -0.32 5.86
CA ASN A 52 -7.76 -1.29 5.44
C ASN A 52 -7.50 -1.83 4.03
N SER A 53 -7.03 -0.99 3.11
CA SER A 53 -6.61 -1.43 1.77
C SER A 53 -5.41 -2.37 1.81
N ILE A 54 -4.41 -2.10 2.68
CA ILE A 54 -3.27 -3.01 2.88
C ILE A 54 -3.76 -4.36 3.41
N LYS A 55 -4.63 -4.37 4.43
CA LYS A 55 -5.19 -5.62 4.98
C LYS A 55 -5.98 -6.42 3.95
N ARG A 56 -6.86 -5.78 3.18
CA ARG A 56 -7.62 -6.43 2.10
C ARG A 56 -6.70 -7.01 1.02
N PHE A 57 -5.64 -6.28 0.67
CA PHE A 57 -4.64 -6.78 -0.27
C PHE A 57 -3.92 -8.01 0.28
N GLN A 58 -3.53 -7.99 1.56
CA GLN A 58 -2.89 -9.12 2.23
C GLN A 58 -3.81 -10.34 2.28
N GLU A 59 -5.07 -10.17 2.71
CA GLU A 59 -6.09 -11.22 2.73
C GLU A 59 -6.28 -11.86 1.36
N TYR A 60 -6.50 -11.04 0.32
CA TYR A 60 -6.72 -11.53 -1.04
C TYR A 60 -5.52 -12.30 -1.59
N ASN A 61 -4.31 -11.94 -1.17
CA ASN A 61 -3.07 -12.53 -1.64
C ASN A 61 -2.53 -13.65 -0.74
N SER A 62 -3.30 -14.04 0.30
CA SER A 62 -2.90 -15.01 1.32
C SER A 62 -1.56 -14.67 1.98
N LEU A 63 -1.35 -13.38 2.28
CA LEU A 63 -0.22 -12.84 3.04
C LEU A 63 -0.59 -12.72 4.52
N GLN A 64 0.40 -12.41 5.37
CA GLN A 64 0.13 -12.05 6.76
C GLN A 64 -0.69 -10.76 6.82
N VAL A 65 -1.84 -10.81 7.50
CA VAL A 65 -2.77 -9.67 7.62
C VAL A 65 -2.42 -8.83 8.84
N ASP A 66 -1.35 -8.06 8.73
CA ASP A 66 -0.85 -7.17 9.79
C ASP A 66 -1.13 -5.68 9.50
N GLY A 67 -1.64 -5.36 8.30
CA GLY A 67 -1.86 -3.98 7.86
C GLY A 67 -0.57 -3.18 7.68
N THR A 68 0.56 -3.86 7.59
CA THR A 68 1.89 -3.27 7.48
C THR A 68 2.54 -3.64 6.14
N MET A 69 3.25 -2.68 5.56
CA MET A 69 4.05 -2.87 4.36
C MET A 69 5.52 -2.66 4.72
N MET A 70 6.27 -3.75 4.78
CA MET A 70 7.70 -3.73 5.10
C MET A 70 8.56 -3.50 3.85
N PRO A 71 9.70 -2.78 3.97
CA PRO A 71 10.79 -2.80 3.00
C PRO A 71 11.20 -4.22 2.63
N CYS A 72 11.26 -4.51 1.34
CA CYS A 72 11.54 -5.85 0.82
C CYS A 72 10.62 -6.91 1.47
N GLY A 73 9.40 -6.53 1.84
CA GLY A 73 8.41 -7.38 2.47
C GLY A 73 7.60 -8.17 1.46
N GLU A 74 6.78 -9.10 1.95
CA GLU A 74 5.87 -9.86 1.09
C GLU A 74 4.81 -8.98 0.40
N THR A 75 4.29 -7.98 1.12
CA THR A 75 3.28 -7.04 0.61
C THR A 75 3.85 -6.19 -0.52
N GLU A 76 5.07 -5.64 -0.38
CA GLU A 76 5.75 -4.87 -1.42
C GLU A 76 6.04 -5.72 -2.66
N ARG A 77 6.66 -6.90 -2.48
CA ARG A 77 6.99 -7.78 -3.60
C ARG A 77 5.75 -8.23 -4.37
N ARG A 78 4.62 -8.40 -3.69
CA ARG A 78 3.37 -8.83 -4.33
C ARG A 78 2.71 -7.68 -5.09
N ILE A 79 2.75 -6.45 -4.56
CA ILE A 79 2.11 -5.32 -5.25
C ILE A 79 2.86 -4.96 -6.54
N HIS A 80 4.20 -5.04 -6.54
CA HIS A 80 4.99 -4.86 -7.76
C HIS A 80 4.61 -5.86 -8.85
N ARG A 81 4.54 -7.15 -8.52
CA ARG A 81 4.15 -8.19 -9.49
C ARG A 81 2.78 -7.96 -10.11
N LYS A 82 1.83 -7.36 -9.39
CA LYS A 82 0.46 -7.15 -9.89
C LYS A 82 0.34 -5.98 -10.85
N GLY A 83 1.13 -4.91 -10.71
CA GLY A 83 1.04 -3.77 -11.66
C GLY A 83 1.94 -3.90 -12.90
N ASP A 84 2.73 -4.98 -13.00
CA ASP A 84 3.43 -5.42 -14.22
C ASP A 84 2.54 -6.28 -15.14
N VAL A 85 1.42 -6.78 -14.62
CA VAL A 85 0.38 -7.51 -15.39
C VAL A 85 -0.87 -6.62 -15.48
N ALA A 86 -0.77 -5.58 -16.31
CA ALA A 86 -1.89 -4.81 -16.81
C ALA A 86 -1.52 -4.25 -18.19
#